data_AF-A0A1W6EVL3-F1
#
_entry.id   AF-A0A1W6EVL3-F1
#
_cell.length_a   1.000
_cell.length_b   1.000
_cell.length_c   1.000
_cell.angle_alpha   90.00
_cell.angle_beta   90.00
_cell.angle_gamma   90.00
#
_symmetry.space_group_name_H-M   'P 1'
#
loop_
_entity.id
_entity.type
_entity.pdbx_description
1 polymer ?
#
loop_
_entity_poly.entity_id
_entity_poly.type
_entity_poly.pdbx_seq_one_letter_code
_entity_poly.pdbx_strand_id
1 'polypeptide(L)'
;VNHRWLGGTLTNWNTIQTRIKRLKEIKAMEEDGTFERLPKKEVALLVKQRDRLQKFLGGIEDMPRIPDVLFIVDPRKERIAVKEAQKLNIPIVAMVDTNADPDEIDVKIPS
;
A
#
# COMPACT_ATOMS: atom_id res chain seq x y z
N VAL A 1 5.37 -3.25 -1.36
CA VAL A 1 4.02 -3.38 -1.96
C VAL A 1 4.17 -4.24 -3.19
N ASN A 2 3.54 -5.41 -3.26
CA ASN A 2 3.91 -6.42 -4.27
C ASN A 2 2.85 -6.61 -5.37
N HIS A 3 1.70 -5.95 -5.26
CA HIS A 3 0.61 -6.13 -6.23
C HIS A 3 0.35 -4.90 -7.08
N ARG A 4 -0.37 -3.92 -6.53
CA ARG A 4 -0.75 -2.72 -7.27
C ARG A 4 -0.70 -1.54 -6.33
N TRP A 5 -0.02 -0.48 -6.76
CA TRP A 5 -0.10 0.80 -6.10
C TRP A 5 -1.52 1.39 -6.24
N LEU A 6 -2.21 1.55 -5.11
CA LEU A 6 -3.48 2.27 -5.10
C LEU A 6 -3.17 3.76 -5.16
N GLY A 7 -3.80 4.47 -6.10
CA GLY A 7 -3.70 5.93 -6.13
C GLY A 7 -4.27 6.53 -4.85
N GLY A 8 -3.56 7.50 -4.28
CA GLY A 8 -3.87 8.10 -2.99
C GLY A 8 -3.22 7.40 -1.80
N THR A 9 -2.29 6.46 -2.02
CA THR A 9 -1.65 5.71 -0.93
C THR A 9 -0.78 6.60 -0.05
N LEU A 10 -0.04 7.53 -0.64
CA LEU A 10 0.78 8.49 0.11
C LEU A 10 0.04 9.82 0.26
N THR A 11 -0.59 10.28 -0.83
CA THR A 11 -1.23 11.61 -0.84
C THR A 11 -2.52 11.70 0.00
N ASN A 12 -3.19 10.56 0.25
CA ASN A 12 -4.38 10.48 1.11
C ASN A 12 -4.15 9.52 2.30
N TRP A 13 -3.05 9.75 3.02
CA TRP A 13 -2.60 8.89 4.12
C TRP A 13 -3.66 8.70 5.21
N ASN A 14 -4.39 9.75 5.60
CA ASN A 14 -5.43 9.66 6.66
C ASN A 14 -6.53 8.64 6.32
N THR A 15 -6.95 8.59 5.06
CA THR A 15 -7.95 7.61 4.60
C THR A 15 -7.36 6.20 4.58
N ILE A 16 -6.10 6.05 4.17
CA ILE A 16 -5.38 4.77 4.15
C ILE A 16 -5.19 4.22 5.56
N GLN A 17 -4.81 5.06 6.53
CA GLN A 17 -4.72 4.69 7.94
C GLN A 17 -6.06 4.18 8.47
N THR A 18 -7.17 4.82 8.09
CA THR A 18 -8.51 4.35 8.47
C THR A 18 -8.81 2.95 7.89
N ARG A 19 -8.37 2.68 6.65
CA ARG A 19 -8.51 1.37 6.01
C ARG A 19 -7.61 0.31 6.65
N ILE A 20 -6.40 0.66 7.07
CA ILE A 20 -5.48 -0.21 7.82
C ILE A 20 -6.06 -0.53 9.19
N LYS A 21 -6.60 0.47 9.91
CA LYS A 21 -7.30 0.25 11.17
C LYS A 21 -8.45 -0.74 11.00
N ARG A 22 -9.24 -0.58 9.92
CA ARG A 22 -10.31 -1.52 9.60
C ARG A 22 -9.81 -2.94 9.33
N LEU A 23 -8.66 -3.10 8.67
CA LEU A 23 -8.04 -4.41 8.47
C LEU A 23 -7.67 -5.06 9.83
N LYS A 24 -7.05 -4.29 10.73
CA LYS A 24 -6.68 -4.76 12.07
C LYS A 24 -7.92 -5.13 12.92
N GLU A 25 -8.98 -4.33 12.84
CA GLU A 25 -10.27 -4.65 13.48
C GLU A 25 -10.83 -5.99 13.00
N ILE A 26 -10.83 -6.24 11.68
CA ILE A 26 -11.36 -7.50 11.13
C ILE A 26 -10.51 -8.70 11.56
N LYS A 27 -9.17 -8.56 11.63
CA LYS A 27 -8.28 -9.60 12.15
C LYS A 27 -8.54 -9.88 13.64
N ALA A 28 -8.68 -8.85 14.45
CA ALA A 28 -9.01 -9.00 15.87
C ALA A 28 -10.37 -9.70 16.07
N MET A 29 -11.39 -9.36 15.27
CA MET A 29 -12.69 -10.05 15.33
C MET A 29 -12.61 -11.54 14.98
N GLU A 30 -11.68 -11.91 14.09
CA GLU A 30 -11.42 -13.29 13.73
C GLU A 30 -10.70 -14.04 14.86
N GLU A 31 -9.70 -13.43 15.49
CA GLU A 31 -8.95 -13.99 16.63
C GLU A 31 -9.82 -14.13 17.89
N ASP A 32 -10.69 -13.15 18.16
CA ASP A 32 -11.60 -13.13 19.33
C ASP A 32 -12.79 -14.11 19.18
N GLY A 33 -12.90 -14.83 18.06
CA GLY A 33 -13.99 -15.78 17.80
C GLY A 33 -15.35 -15.11 17.51
N THR A 34 -15.37 -13.80 17.25
CA THR A 34 -16.61 -13.06 16.94
C THR A 34 -17.29 -13.59 15.67
N PHE A 35 -16.51 -14.13 14.74
CA PHE A 35 -17.02 -14.74 13.50
C PHE A 35 -17.96 -15.91 13.75
N GLU A 36 -17.80 -16.64 14.86
CA GLU A 36 -18.66 -17.78 15.20
C GLU A 36 -20.07 -17.35 15.62
N ARG A 37 -20.22 -16.11 16.09
CA ARG A 37 -21.49 -15.54 16.55
C ARG A 37 -22.28 -14.88 15.43
N LEU A 38 -21.67 -14.71 14.26
CA LEU A 38 -22.27 -14.03 13.10
C LEU A 38 -22.82 -15.05 12.09
N PRO A 39 -23.83 -14.66 11.29
CA PRO A 39 -24.31 -15.47 10.18
C PRO A 39 -23.19 -15.76 9.16
N LYS A 40 -23.11 -17.00 8.65
CA LYS A 40 -22.09 -17.43 7.66
C LYS A 40 -21.98 -16.49 6.44
N LYS A 41 -23.11 -15.89 6.02
CA LYS A 41 -23.14 -14.93 4.91
C LYS A 41 -22.37 -13.65 5.23
N GLU A 42 -22.47 -13.13 6.45
CA GLU A 42 -21.77 -11.94 6.90
C GLU A 42 -20.28 -12.22 7.09
N VAL A 43 -19.95 -13.38 7.67
CA VAL A 43 -18.56 -13.85 7.79
C VAL A 43 -17.90 -13.91 6.42
N ALA A 44 -18.57 -14.47 5.40
CA ALA A 44 -18.03 -14.53 4.04
C ALA A 44 -17.75 -13.14 3.44
N LEU A 45 -18.59 -12.14 3.73
CA LEU A 45 -18.35 -10.76 3.30
C LEU A 45 -17.15 -10.13 4.01
N LEU A 46 -17.01 -10.35 5.32
CA LEU A 46 -15.88 -9.87 6.12
C LEU A 46 -14.57 -10.49 5.66
N VAL A 47 -14.53 -11.80 5.42
CA VAL A 47 -13.37 -12.51 4.89
C VAL A 47 -12.96 -11.95 3.53
N LYS A 48 -13.92 -11.78 2.60
CA LYS A 48 -13.65 -11.18 1.29
C LYS A 48 -13.11 -9.74 1.41
N GLN A 49 -13.63 -8.97 2.36
CA GLN A 49 -13.15 -7.62 2.63
C GLN A 49 -11.73 -7.64 3.20
N ARG A 50 -11.45 -8.50 4.18
CA ARG A 50 -10.12 -8.71 4.77
C ARG A 50 -9.11 -9.07 3.70
N ASP A 51 -9.40 -10.08 2.87
CA ASP A 51 -8.47 -10.56 1.85
C ASP A 51 -8.15 -9.47 0.82
N ARG A 52 -9.16 -8.68 0.44
CA ARG A 52 -8.96 -7.52 -0.44
C ARG A 52 -8.06 -6.49 0.22
N LEU A 53 -8.32 -6.12 1.48
CA LEU A 53 -7.50 -5.15 2.21
C LEU A 53 -6.07 -5.65 2.43
N GLN A 54 -5.90 -6.91 2.84
CA GLN A 54 -4.60 -7.55 3.04
C GLN A 54 -3.77 -7.55 1.76
N LYS A 55 -4.38 -7.86 0.61
CA LYS A 55 -3.70 -7.91 -0.68
C LYS A 55 -3.05 -6.57 -1.09
N PHE A 56 -3.67 -5.45 -0.73
CA PHE A 56 -3.19 -4.12 -1.12
C PHE A 56 -2.44 -3.39 0.00
N LEU A 57 -2.92 -3.51 1.24
CA LEU A 57 -2.44 -2.74 2.39
C LEU A 57 -1.56 -3.54 3.34
N GLY A 58 -1.47 -4.87 3.19
CA GLY A 58 -0.68 -5.71 4.10
C GLY A 58 0.80 -5.31 4.13
N GLY A 59 1.35 -4.81 3.01
CA GLY A 59 2.74 -4.34 2.96
C GLY A 59 2.99 -2.98 3.62
N ILE A 60 1.94 -2.26 4.02
CA ILE A 60 2.03 -0.95 4.70
C ILE A 60 1.31 -0.96 6.06
N GLU A 61 0.90 -2.13 6.53
CA GLU A 61 0.09 -2.31 7.75
C GLU A 61 0.86 -1.92 9.04
N ASP A 62 2.17 -2.18 9.04
CA ASP A 62 3.06 -1.89 10.17
C ASP A 62 3.70 -0.51 10.09
N MET A 63 3.32 0.28 9.09
CA MET A 63 3.93 1.58 8.85
C MET A 63 3.28 2.66 9.74
N PRO A 64 4.01 3.28 10.68
CA PRO A 64 3.42 4.23 11.62
C PRO A 64 3.16 5.60 10.99
N ARG A 65 3.97 5.99 10.00
CA ARG A 65 3.93 7.29 9.31
C ARG A 65 4.32 7.16 7.84
N ILE A 66 4.08 8.20 7.06
CA ILE A 66 4.53 8.29 5.66
C ILE A 66 6.04 8.02 5.58
N PRO A 67 6.54 7.29 4.57
CA PRO A 67 7.97 7.02 4.39
C PRO A 67 8.79 8.30 4.23
N ASP A 68 9.99 8.28 4.81
CA ASP A 68 11.00 9.33 4.58
C ASP A 68 11.75 9.13 3.25
N VAL A 69 11.82 7.90 2.73
CA VAL A 69 12.44 7.54 1.45
C VAL A 69 11.60 6.46 0.78
N LEU A 70 11.49 6.51 -0.54
CA LEU A 70 10.74 5.53 -1.31
C LEU A 70 11.65 4.76 -2.27
N PHE A 71 11.60 3.43 -2.22
CA PHE A 71 12.31 2.57 -3.16
C PHE A 71 11.34 2.02 -4.23
N ILE A 72 11.60 2.31 -5.50
CA ILE A 72 10.76 1.87 -6.63
C ILE A 72 11.54 0.94 -7.54
N VAL A 73 10.91 -0.18 -7.90
CA VAL A 73 11.38 -1.06 -8.98
C VAL A 73 10.58 -0.71 -10.23
N ASP A 74 11.27 -0.40 -11.33
CA ASP A 74 10.64 -0.08 -12.62
C ASP A 74 9.68 1.13 -12.52
N PRO A 75 10.21 2.37 -12.50
CA PRO A 75 9.43 3.60 -12.37
C PRO A 75 8.41 3.79 -13.50
N ARG A 76 8.63 3.17 -14.67
CA ARG A 76 7.73 3.27 -15.82
C ARG A 76 6.41 2.53 -15.57
N LYS A 77 6.44 1.41 -14.87
CA LYS A 77 5.22 0.71 -14.44
C LYS A 77 4.55 1.40 -13.25
N GLU A 78 5.34 1.92 -12.33
CA GLU A 78 4.87 2.52 -11.07
C GLU A 78 4.82 4.06 -11.10
N ARG A 79 4.42 4.65 -12.23
CA ARG A 79 4.34 6.12 -12.41
C ARG A 79 3.47 6.84 -11.38
N ILE A 80 2.46 6.16 -10.83
CA ILE A 80 1.58 6.74 -9.81
C ILE A 80 2.36 6.93 -8.50
N ALA A 81 3.18 5.94 -8.11
CA ALA A 81 4.02 6.03 -6.92
C ALA A 81 5.05 7.16 -7.05
N VAL A 82 5.70 7.27 -8.22
CA VAL A 82 6.65 8.35 -8.53
C VAL A 82 5.98 9.72 -8.37
N LYS A 83 4.82 9.92 -9.00
CA LYS A 83 4.10 11.21 -8.95
C LYS A 83 3.63 11.57 -7.54
N GLU A 84 3.17 10.59 -6.76
CA GLU A 84 2.76 10.84 -5.39
C GLU A 84 3.95 11.18 -4.48
N ALA A 85 5.08 10.50 -4.64
CA ALA A 85 6.31 10.78 -3.91
C ALA A 85 6.84 12.19 -4.24
N GLN A 86 6.89 12.56 -5.53
CA GLN A 86 7.27 13.91 -5.96
C GLN A 86 6.36 14.98 -5.36
N LYS A 87 5.04 14.76 -5.35
CA LYS A 87 4.09 15.73 -4.78
C LYS A 87 4.26 15.95 -3.28
N LEU A 88 4.78 14.95 -2.57
CA LEU A 88 5.05 15.00 -1.14
C LEU A 88 6.52 15.32 -0.81
N ASN A 89 7.34 15.62 -1.83
CA ASN A 89 8.78 15.81 -1.72
C ASN A 89 9.50 14.65 -1.01
N ILE A 90 9.05 13.42 -1.25
CA ILE A 90 9.71 12.22 -0.72
C ILE A 90 10.80 11.81 -1.71
N PRO A 91 12.07 11.68 -1.28
CA PRO A 91 13.15 11.26 -2.15
C PRO A 91 12.94 9.84 -2.67
N ILE A 92 13.16 9.68 -3.98
CA ILE A 92 12.92 8.45 -4.73
C ILE A 92 14.25 7.80 -5.07
N VAL A 93 14.44 6.58 -4.59
CA VAL A 93 15.49 5.68 -5.03
C VAL A 93 14.85 4.67 -5.98
N ALA A 94 15.28 4.63 -7.24
CA ALA A 94 14.68 3.69 -8.19
C ALA A 94 15.71 2.86 -8.93
N MET A 95 15.33 1.61 -9.18
CA MET A 95 16.02 0.73 -10.13
C MET A 95 15.49 1.04 -11.52
N VAL A 96 16.36 1.59 -12.37
CA VAL A 96 16.02 2.15 -13.69
C VAL A 96 16.57 1.24 -14.77
N ASP A 97 15.72 0.81 -15.69
CA ASP A 97 16.09 0.11 -16.92
C ASP A 97 16.23 1.12 -18.08
N THR A 98 16.87 0.72 -19.16
CA THR A 98 17.14 1.47 -20.41
C THR A 98 15.94 2.19 -21.04
N ASN A 99 14.71 1.88 -20.62
CA ASN A 99 13.47 2.38 -21.21
C ASN A 99 12.69 3.38 -20.33
N ALA A 100 13.26 3.80 -19.20
CA ALA A 100 12.61 4.70 -18.24
C ALA A 100 13.28 6.08 -18.24
N ASP A 101 12.47 7.14 -18.25
CA ASP A 101 12.95 8.51 -18.16
C ASP A 101 13.60 8.75 -16.79
N PRO A 102 14.92 9.01 -16.74
CA PRO A 102 15.66 9.02 -15.49
C PRO A 102 15.44 10.33 -14.71
N ASP A 103 14.87 11.37 -15.31
CA ASP A 103 14.81 12.71 -14.71
C ASP A 103 13.81 12.84 -13.56
N GLU A 104 12.86 11.91 -13.45
CA GLU A 104 11.85 11.90 -12.39
C GLU A 104 12.37 11.29 -11.06
N ILE A 105 13.64 10.86 -11.00
CA ILE A 105 14.21 10.05 -9.90
C ILE A 105 15.47 10.70 -9.32
N ASP A 106 15.54 10.78 -7.99
CA ASP A 106 16.66 11.40 -7.27
C ASP A 106 17.90 10.50 -7.25
N VAL A 107 17.75 9.22 -6.92
CA VAL A 107 18.86 8.26 -6.85
C VAL A 107 18.58 7.08 -7.77
N LYS A 108 19.45 6.91 -8.76
CA LYS A 108 19.27 5.96 -9.86
C LYS A 108 20.23 4.78 -9.67
N ILE A 109 19.67 3.58 -9.63
CA ILE A 109 20.43 2.33 -9.63
C ILE A 109 20.23 1.70 -11.02
N PRO A 110 21.22 1.77 -11.92
CA PRO A 110 21.12 1.10 -13.20
C PRO A 110 21.12 -0.42 -12.99
N SER A 111 20.20 -1.11 -13.68
CA SER A 111 20.10 -2.57 -13.70
C SER A 111 20.03 -3.09 -15.13
#